data_AF-A0A350QJA4-F1
#
_entry.id   AF-A0A350QJA4-F1
#
_cell.length_a   1.000
_cell.length_b   1.000
_cell.length_c   1.000
_cell.angle_alpha   90.00
_cell.angle_beta   90.00
_cell.angle_gamma   90.00
#
_symmetry.space_group_name_H-M   'P 1'
#
loop_
_entity.id
_entity.type
_entity.pdbx_description
1 polymer ?
#
loop_
_entity_poly.entity_id
_entity_poly.type
_entity_poly.pdbx_seq_one_letter_code
_entity_poly.pdbx_strand_id
1 'polypeptide(L)'
;MEEKVFHCGRSTRALKSDIFTLEYPIFALDGKTQDSPLHYEHKGITIDITVKENSEGIGRATIKDKEILMFCFSQMMHQNVLETEKTYMASFTIYDFLMSVGRGVSGANYQQVFDGLKRLSHTYVLTNHLFNGRRNYQSFSLIDKYEVSETLGYSTITITLGSWLTRQAIATPKKILTLRSDYLTLKRALERKVYEFYRKR
;
A
#
# COMPACT_ATOMS: atom_id res chain seq x y z
N MET A 1 21.48 7.47 2.71
CA MET A 1 20.73 6.84 1.61
C MET A 1 20.33 7.93 0.65
N GLU A 2 20.57 7.75 -0.64
CA GLU A 2 20.07 8.66 -1.68
C GLU A 2 18.56 8.42 -1.87
N GLU A 3 17.75 9.47 -1.72
CA GLU A 3 16.30 9.40 -1.91
C GLU A 3 15.98 9.62 -3.40
N LYS A 4 15.31 8.66 -4.05
CA LYS A 4 14.94 8.76 -5.46
C LYS A 4 13.45 9.01 -5.60
N VAL A 5 13.09 10.16 -6.18
CA VAL A 5 11.71 10.47 -6.53
C VAL A 5 11.40 9.94 -7.92
N PHE A 6 10.28 9.23 -8.07
CA PHE A 6 9.73 8.84 -9.36
C PHE A 6 8.30 9.35 -9.50
N HIS A 7 7.97 9.88 -10.67
CA HIS A 7 6.69 10.51 -10.93
C HIS A 7 5.70 9.49 -11.50
N CYS A 8 4.55 9.33 -10.85
CA CYS A 8 3.49 8.46 -11.32
C CYS A 8 2.43 9.31 -12.03
N GLY A 9 2.19 9.02 -13.31
CA GLY A 9 1.07 9.59 -14.06
C GLY A 9 -0.15 8.67 -14.10
N ARG A 10 -1.24 9.16 -14.70
CA ARG A 10 -2.43 8.35 -14.99
C ARG A 10 -2.06 7.09 -15.78
N SER A 11 -2.64 5.96 -15.39
CA SER A 11 -2.36 4.66 -16.00
C SER A 11 -3.64 3.82 -16.09
N THR A 12 -3.86 3.19 -17.25
CA THR A 12 -4.92 2.18 -17.46
C THR A 12 -4.39 0.75 -17.39
N ARG A 13 -3.12 0.59 -17.01
CA ARG A 13 -2.46 -0.71 -16.92
C ARG A 13 -3.00 -1.51 -15.73
N ALA A 14 -2.87 -2.82 -15.85
CA ALA A 14 -3.18 -3.74 -14.77
C ALA A 14 -2.39 -3.40 -13.49
N LEU A 15 -3.10 -3.28 -12.38
CA LEU A 15 -2.48 -3.05 -11.08
C LEU A 15 -1.68 -4.27 -10.64
N LYS A 16 -0.58 -4.00 -9.94
CA LYS A 16 0.30 -4.99 -9.34
C LYS A 16 0.18 -4.91 -7.82
N SER A 17 0.13 -6.08 -7.19
CA SER A 17 0.14 -6.22 -5.72
C SER A 17 1.31 -7.08 -5.28
N ASP A 18 1.85 -6.77 -4.10
CA ASP A 18 2.86 -7.59 -3.43
C ASP A 18 2.21 -8.83 -2.78
N ILE A 19 2.98 -9.91 -2.60
CA ILE A 19 2.43 -11.16 -2.03
C ILE A 19 2.26 -11.11 -0.51
N PHE A 20 3.05 -10.29 0.18
CA PHE A 20 3.03 -10.23 1.64
C PHE A 20 1.67 -9.73 2.13
N THR A 21 1.18 -8.62 1.57
CA THR A 21 -0.13 -8.07 1.93
C THR A 21 -1.32 -8.88 1.37
N LEU A 22 -1.10 -9.67 0.32
CA LEU A 22 -2.08 -10.63 -0.18
C LEU A 22 -2.26 -11.82 0.78
N GLU A 23 -1.15 -12.32 1.30
CA GLU A 23 -1.12 -13.51 2.16
C GLU A 23 -1.62 -13.23 3.58
N TYR A 24 -1.19 -12.10 4.14
CA TYR A 24 -1.39 -11.83 5.55
C TYR A 24 -2.48 -10.78 5.78
N PRO A 25 -3.12 -10.78 6.96
CA PRO A 25 -4.23 -9.88 7.29
C PRO A 25 -3.75 -8.45 7.64
N ILE A 26 -2.91 -7.86 6.79
CA ILE A 26 -2.31 -6.54 6.99
C ILE A 26 -3.37 -5.43 7.00
N PHE A 27 -4.30 -5.51 6.06
CA PHE A 27 -5.33 -4.50 5.85
C PHE A 27 -6.66 -4.91 6.50
N ALA A 28 -7.32 -3.96 7.14
CA ALA A 28 -8.67 -4.12 7.64
C ALA A 28 -9.66 -4.36 6.49
N LEU A 29 -10.63 -5.26 6.73
CA LEU A 29 -11.76 -5.47 5.81
C LEU A 29 -12.93 -4.55 6.14
N ASP A 30 -13.03 -4.07 7.38
CA ASP A 30 -13.97 -3.04 7.77
C ASP A 30 -13.25 -1.67 7.86
N GLY A 31 -14.03 -0.60 7.75
CA GLY A 31 -13.54 0.76 8.01
C GLY A 31 -13.62 1.14 9.50
N LYS A 32 -13.77 0.16 10.40
CA LYS A 32 -14.10 0.39 11.82
C LYS A 32 -13.03 -0.10 12.80
N THR A 33 -12.03 -0.85 12.34
CA THR A 33 -10.90 -1.28 13.17
C THR A 33 -10.04 -0.04 13.49
N GLN A 34 -10.44 0.73 14.51
CA GLN A 34 -9.73 1.95 14.88
C GLN A 34 -8.48 1.59 15.70
N ASP A 35 -8.58 0.84 16.79
CA ASP A 35 -7.41 0.78 17.71
C ASP A 35 -7.01 -0.60 18.23
N SER A 36 -7.66 -1.69 17.80
CA SER A 36 -7.31 -3.02 18.33
C SER A 36 -6.06 -3.57 17.66
N PRO A 37 -5.00 -3.90 18.42
CA PRO A 37 -3.88 -4.68 17.91
C PRO A 37 -4.37 -6.00 17.30
N LEU A 38 -3.75 -6.42 16.20
CA LEU A 38 -3.98 -7.74 15.62
C LEU A 38 -2.72 -8.59 15.78
N HIS A 39 -2.85 -9.74 16.42
CA HIS A 39 -1.83 -10.78 16.39
C HIS A 39 -2.24 -11.89 15.42
N TYR A 40 -1.35 -12.28 14.52
CA TYR A 40 -1.53 -13.40 13.61
C TYR A 40 -0.31 -14.31 13.67
N GLU A 41 -0.54 -15.61 13.85
CA GLU A 41 0.48 -16.64 13.78
C GLU A 41 0.05 -17.78 12.87
N HIS A 42 0.92 -18.15 11.92
CA HIS A 42 0.72 -19.33 11.09
C HIS A 42 2.06 -19.91 10.60
N LYS A 43 2.27 -21.22 10.75
CA LYS A 43 3.50 -21.92 10.32
C LYS A 43 4.77 -21.24 10.85
N GLY A 44 4.71 -20.78 12.11
CA GLY A 44 5.76 -20.05 12.80
C GLY A 44 5.95 -18.60 12.35
N ILE A 45 5.25 -18.12 11.32
CA ILE A 45 5.29 -16.72 10.90
C ILE A 45 4.36 -15.93 11.82
N THR A 46 4.92 -14.91 12.48
CA THR A 46 4.19 -14.00 13.35
C THR A 46 4.07 -12.64 12.69
N ILE A 47 2.89 -12.03 12.81
CA ILE A 47 2.57 -10.69 12.33
C ILE A 47 1.74 -10.01 13.41
N ASP A 48 2.35 -9.02 14.03
CA ASP A 48 1.73 -8.11 14.97
C ASP A 48 1.45 -6.80 14.25
N ILE A 49 0.21 -6.35 14.28
CA ILE A 49 -0.22 -5.10 13.66
C ILE A 49 -0.74 -4.20 14.75
N THR A 50 -0.17 -3.02 14.85
CA THR A 50 -0.61 -1.97 15.75
C THR A 50 -0.87 -0.69 14.95
N VAL A 51 -1.64 0.21 15.56
CA VAL A 51 -1.81 1.56 15.06
C VAL A 51 -1.01 2.47 15.97
N LYS A 52 -0.15 3.31 15.38
CA LYS A 52 0.63 4.28 16.16
C LYS A 52 -0.29 5.20 16.94
N GLU A 53 0.09 5.53 18.17
CA GLU A 53 -0.62 6.48 19.01
C GLU A 53 -0.83 7.80 18.27
N ASN A 54 -2.07 8.27 18.27
CA ASN A 54 -2.47 9.50 17.60
C ASN A 54 -3.71 10.09 18.30
N SER A 55 -3.83 11.41 18.28
CA SER A 55 -4.94 12.13 18.91
C SER A 55 -6.20 12.20 18.04
N GLU A 56 -6.12 11.78 16.77
CA GLU A 56 -7.17 11.91 15.78
C GLU A 56 -8.09 10.68 15.69
N GLY A 57 -7.80 9.60 16.42
CA GLY A 57 -8.55 8.33 16.31
C GLY A 57 -8.37 7.66 14.93
N ILE A 58 -7.22 7.87 14.30
CA ILE A 58 -6.86 7.26 13.02
C ILE A 58 -6.75 5.76 13.24
N GLY A 59 -7.48 4.99 12.42
CA GLY A 59 -7.47 3.54 12.47
C GLY A 59 -6.45 2.83 11.60
N ARG A 60 -6.50 1.49 11.62
CA ARG A 60 -5.70 0.65 10.73
C ARG A 60 -6.08 0.87 9.26
N ALA A 61 -5.09 0.81 8.37
CA ALA A 61 -5.29 0.87 6.92
C ALA A 61 -6.22 -0.24 6.44
N THR A 62 -7.12 0.13 5.54
CA THR A 62 -8.13 -0.76 4.95
C THR A 62 -7.67 -1.31 3.61
N ILE A 63 -8.34 -2.35 3.11
CA ILE A 63 -8.04 -2.89 1.77
C ILE A 63 -8.28 -1.87 0.63
N LYS A 64 -9.06 -0.82 0.88
CA LYS A 64 -9.20 0.29 -0.09
C LYS A 64 -7.97 1.20 -0.08
N ASP A 65 -7.36 1.43 1.08
CA ASP A 65 -6.15 2.25 1.17
C ASP A 65 -4.96 1.57 0.50
N LYS A 66 -4.95 0.23 0.48
CA LYS A 66 -3.99 -0.58 -0.29
C LYS A 66 -3.88 -0.17 -1.76
N GLU A 67 -4.96 0.35 -2.36
CA GLU A 67 -4.96 0.82 -3.76
C GLU A 67 -3.89 1.87 -4.02
N ILE A 68 -3.58 2.73 -3.05
CA ILE A 68 -2.52 3.75 -3.14
C ILE A 68 -1.16 3.06 -3.32
N LEU A 69 -0.85 2.10 -2.44
CA LEU A 69 0.40 1.33 -2.53
C LEU A 69 0.50 0.57 -3.85
N MET A 70 -0.60 -0.08 -4.26
CA MET A 70 -0.66 -0.82 -5.52
C MET A 70 -0.42 0.08 -6.73
N PHE A 71 -0.99 1.29 -6.72
CA PHE A 71 -0.76 2.28 -7.78
C PHE A 71 0.71 2.67 -7.85
N CYS A 72 1.31 3.11 -6.75
CA CYS A 72 2.74 3.47 -6.69
C CYS A 72 3.62 2.29 -7.11
N PHE A 73 3.32 1.10 -6.59
CA PHE A 73 4.07 -0.12 -6.88
C PHE A 73 4.00 -0.50 -8.37
N SER A 74 2.82 -0.40 -8.98
CA SER A 74 2.63 -0.69 -10.41
C SER A 74 3.45 0.23 -11.29
N GLN A 75 3.49 1.52 -10.96
CA GLN A 75 4.23 2.54 -11.70
C GLN A 75 5.74 2.36 -11.52
N MET A 76 6.18 2.07 -10.29
CA MET A 76 7.57 1.75 -9.98
C MET A 76 8.08 0.56 -10.81
N MET A 77 7.29 -0.51 -10.87
CA MET A 77 7.59 -1.69 -11.69
C MET A 77 7.58 -1.37 -13.19
N HIS A 78 6.65 -0.54 -13.65
CA HIS A 78 6.54 -0.19 -15.06
C HIS A 78 7.74 0.64 -15.55
N GLN A 79 8.21 1.56 -14.72
CA GLN A 79 9.35 2.43 -15.02
C GLN A 79 10.70 1.74 -14.77
N ASN A 80 10.72 0.50 -14.27
CA ASN A 80 11.93 -0.26 -13.92
C ASN A 80 12.88 0.51 -12.98
N VAL A 81 12.33 1.23 -12.00
CA VAL A 81 13.16 2.08 -11.12
C VAL A 81 13.72 1.35 -9.90
N LEU A 82 13.37 0.07 -9.70
CA LEU A 82 13.80 -0.74 -8.56
C LEU A 82 15.30 -1.07 -8.60
N GLU A 83 16.00 -0.63 -7.57
CA GLU A 83 17.42 -0.79 -7.30
C GLU A 83 17.58 -1.12 -5.81
N THR A 84 18.62 -1.88 -5.47
CA THR A 84 18.89 -2.30 -4.10
C THR A 84 19.29 -1.10 -3.23
N GLU A 85 18.86 -1.09 -1.97
CA GLU A 85 19.30 -0.14 -0.92
C GLU A 85 18.85 1.32 -1.06
N LYS A 86 17.96 1.62 -2.02
CA LYS A 86 17.37 2.96 -2.16
C LYS A 86 16.03 3.10 -1.47
N THR A 87 15.81 4.30 -0.91
CA THR A 87 14.49 4.74 -0.47
C THR A 87 13.79 5.40 -1.65
N TYR A 88 12.54 5.02 -1.86
CA TYR A 88 11.77 5.42 -3.03
C TYR A 88 10.64 6.34 -2.63
N MET A 89 10.54 7.45 -3.35
CA MET A 89 9.47 8.42 -3.19
C MET A 89 8.60 8.42 -4.45
N ALA A 90 7.32 8.12 -4.31
CA ALA A 90 6.35 8.21 -5.40
C ALA A 90 5.66 9.58 -5.36
N SER A 91 5.71 10.33 -6.46
CA SER A 91 5.02 11.64 -6.56
C SER A 91 3.92 11.60 -7.63
N PHE A 92 2.71 12.02 -7.30
CA PHE A 92 1.55 11.98 -8.21
C PHE A 92 0.42 12.91 -7.79
N THR A 93 -0.46 13.25 -8.73
CA THR A 93 -1.68 14.01 -8.41
C THR A 93 -2.78 13.08 -7.89
N ILE A 94 -3.60 13.56 -6.96
CA ILE A 94 -4.78 12.79 -6.48
C ILE A 94 -5.70 12.43 -7.65
N TYR A 95 -5.84 13.34 -8.62
CA TYR A 95 -6.61 13.13 -9.84
C TYR A 95 -6.11 11.92 -10.64
N ASP A 96 -4.80 11.85 -10.92
CA ASP A 96 -4.22 10.75 -11.68
C ASP A 96 -4.39 9.41 -10.98
N PHE A 97 -4.22 9.38 -9.66
CA PHE A 97 -4.49 8.20 -8.86
C PHE A 97 -5.95 7.76 -8.98
N LEU A 98 -6.90 8.64 -8.67
CA LEU A 98 -8.34 8.32 -8.66
C LEU A 98 -8.81 7.82 -10.03
N MET A 99 -8.36 8.48 -11.10
CA MET A 99 -8.68 8.07 -12.48
C MET A 99 -8.05 6.71 -12.84
N SER A 100 -6.87 6.39 -12.32
CA SER A 100 -6.21 5.10 -12.57
C SER A 100 -6.88 3.94 -11.84
N VAL A 101 -7.44 4.20 -10.64
CA VAL A 101 -8.17 3.19 -9.87
C VAL A 101 -9.68 3.17 -10.13
N GLY A 102 -10.16 3.97 -11.10
CA GLY A 102 -11.57 3.99 -11.50
C GLY A 102 -12.52 4.56 -10.44
N ARG A 103 -12.04 5.48 -9.58
CA ARG A 103 -12.84 6.17 -8.57
C ARG A 103 -13.30 7.54 -9.08
N GLY A 104 -14.39 8.05 -8.50
CA GLY A 104 -14.85 9.40 -8.83
C GLY A 104 -13.88 10.47 -8.31
N VAL A 105 -13.99 11.69 -8.83
CA VAL A 105 -13.08 12.82 -8.53
C VAL A 105 -13.74 13.96 -7.74
N SER A 106 -14.74 13.65 -6.92
CA SER A 106 -15.36 14.61 -5.99
C SER A 106 -14.44 14.96 -4.80
N GLY A 107 -14.71 16.08 -4.12
CA GLY A 107 -13.99 16.46 -2.89
C GLY A 107 -14.04 15.39 -1.80
N ALA A 108 -15.14 14.64 -1.68
CA ALA A 108 -15.23 13.51 -0.75
C ALA A 108 -14.26 12.37 -1.12
N ASN A 109 -14.02 12.14 -2.41
CA ASN A 109 -13.04 11.14 -2.84
C ASN A 109 -11.61 11.60 -2.56
N TYR A 110 -11.33 12.90 -2.70
CA TYR A 110 -10.04 13.47 -2.31
C TYR A 110 -9.80 13.28 -0.82
N GLN A 111 -10.77 13.65 0.03
CA GLN A 111 -10.70 13.43 1.48
C GLN A 111 -10.44 11.96 1.84
N GLN A 112 -11.09 11.02 1.16
CA GLN A 112 -10.84 9.59 1.38
C GLN A 112 -9.40 9.16 1.06
N VAL A 113 -8.74 9.80 0.08
CA VAL A 113 -7.32 9.56 -0.21
C VAL A 113 -6.46 10.09 0.93
N PHE A 114 -6.72 11.31 1.41
CA PHE A 114 -6.02 11.89 2.56
C PHE A 114 -6.15 11.02 3.81
N ASP A 115 -7.37 10.58 4.14
CA ASP A 115 -7.60 9.70 5.29
C ASP A 115 -6.90 8.34 5.09
N GLY A 116 -6.82 7.87 3.85
CA GLY A 116 -6.08 6.66 3.50
C GLY A 116 -4.58 6.79 3.75
N LEU A 117 -3.98 7.92 3.37
CA LEU A 117 -2.57 8.22 3.67
C LEU A 117 -2.30 8.25 5.17
N LYS A 118 -3.18 8.88 5.96
CA LYS A 118 -3.10 8.87 7.42
C LYS A 118 -3.11 7.46 7.98
N ARG A 119 -4.07 6.62 7.57
CA ARG A 119 -4.15 5.22 8.03
C ARG A 119 -2.93 4.39 7.61
N LEU A 120 -2.42 4.59 6.39
CA LEU A 120 -1.21 3.92 5.90
C LEU A 120 0.04 4.29 6.71
N SER A 121 0.21 5.56 7.10
CA SER A 121 1.38 6.01 7.86
C SER A 121 1.36 5.58 9.34
N HIS A 122 0.16 5.33 9.87
CA HIS A 122 -0.04 4.90 11.27
C HIS A 122 -0.13 3.38 11.43
N THR A 123 -0.37 2.62 10.36
CA THR A 123 -0.37 1.15 10.44
C THR A 123 1.06 0.65 10.54
N TYR A 124 1.39 0.09 11.70
CA TYR A 124 2.68 -0.47 12.02
C TYR A 124 2.61 -1.99 12.07
N VAL A 125 3.61 -2.65 11.48
CA VAL A 125 3.70 -4.10 11.39
C VAL A 125 5.03 -4.53 11.99
N LEU A 126 4.98 -5.49 12.92
CA LEU A 126 6.14 -6.24 13.40
C LEU A 126 5.98 -7.69 12.94
N THR A 127 7.01 -8.25 12.31
CA THR A 127 6.92 -9.61 11.75
C THR A 127 8.28 -10.28 11.68
N ASN A 128 8.29 -11.61 11.74
CA ASN A 128 9.45 -12.44 11.42
C ASN A 128 9.41 -12.99 9.98
N HIS A 129 8.60 -12.40 9.09
CA HIS A 129 8.43 -12.84 7.70
C HIS A 129 9.73 -12.75 6.88
N LEU A 130 9.85 -13.63 5.87
CA LEU A 130 11.03 -13.74 5.01
C LEU A 130 10.94 -12.77 3.82
N PHE A 131 11.62 -11.64 3.92
CA PHE A 131 11.90 -10.76 2.78
C PHE A 131 13.36 -11.00 2.35
N ASN A 132 13.60 -11.68 1.21
CA ASN A 132 14.91 -12.18 0.72
C ASN A 132 15.40 -13.55 1.26
N GLY A 133 14.49 -14.46 1.66
CA GLY A 133 14.88 -15.82 2.08
C GLY A 133 15.63 -15.91 3.42
N ARG A 134 15.83 -14.78 4.11
CA ARG A 134 16.31 -14.72 5.49
C ARG A 134 15.16 -14.36 6.43
N ARG A 135 15.07 -15.07 7.55
CA ARG A 135 14.09 -14.81 8.59
C ARG A 135 14.63 -13.70 9.50
N ASN A 136 14.11 -12.48 9.34
CA ASN A 136 14.50 -11.35 10.16
C ASN A 136 13.26 -10.83 10.88
N TYR A 137 13.40 -10.50 12.17
CA TYR A 137 12.43 -9.64 12.83
C TYR A 137 12.52 -8.26 12.21
N GLN A 138 11.44 -7.81 11.61
CA GLN A 138 11.33 -6.52 10.95
C GLN A 138 10.12 -5.80 11.48
N SER A 139 10.29 -4.51 11.65
CA SER A 139 9.17 -3.63 11.91
C SER A 139 9.17 -2.47 10.93
N PHE A 140 7.98 -2.05 10.51
CA PHE A 140 7.81 -1.00 9.52
C PHE A 140 6.40 -0.42 9.55
N SER A 141 6.28 0.79 9.02
CA SER A 141 4.98 1.36 8.65
C SER A 141 4.67 1.01 7.20
N LEU A 142 3.39 1.01 6.80
CA LEU A 142 3.04 0.70 5.40
C LEU A 142 3.60 1.74 4.43
N ILE A 143 3.58 3.01 4.85
CA ILE A 143 4.36 4.12 4.26
C ILE A 143 5.15 4.80 5.36
N ASP A 144 6.35 5.29 5.04
CA ASP A 144 7.24 5.90 6.04
C ASP A 144 6.89 7.38 6.24
N LYS A 145 6.55 8.08 5.16
CA LYS A 145 6.16 9.50 5.15
C LYS A 145 5.25 9.78 3.97
N TYR A 146 4.40 10.79 4.10
CA TYR A 146 3.76 11.43 2.97
C TYR A 146 3.77 12.95 3.13
N GLU A 147 3.70 13.65 2.01
CA GLU A 147 3.51 15.09 1.91
C GLU A 147 2.41 15.34 0.88
N VAL A 148 1.53 16.30 1.17
CA VAL A 148 0.55 16.76 0.19
C VAL A 148 0.71 18.25 0.00
N SER A 149 0.94 18.66 -1.24
CA SER A 149 1.04 20.05 -1.65
C SER A 149 -0.14 20.42 -2.54
N GLU A 150 -0.64 21.65 -2.37
CA GLU A 150 -1.69 22.21 -3.20
C GLU A 150 -1.13 23.39 -3.98
N THR A 151 -1.06 23.23 -5.30
CA THR A 151 -0.54 24.27 -6.20
C THR A 151 -1.56 24.54 -7.29
N LEU A 152 -2.05 25.79 -7.39
CA LEU A 152 -2.96 26.23 -8.46
C LEU A 152 -4.18 25.31 -8.67
N GLY A 153 -4.74 24.77 -7.59
CA GLY A 153 -5.89 23.86 -7.62
C GLY A 153 -5.56 22.38 -7.85
N TYR A 154 -4.28 22.00 -7.90
CA TYR A 154 -3.84 20.60 -8.00
C TYR A 154 -3.26 20.11 -6.68
N SER A 155 -3.84 19.04 -6.13
CA SER A 155 -3.29 18.33 -4.97
C SER A 155 -2.30 17.26 -5.43
N THR A 156 -1.03 17.45 -5.09
CA THR A 156 0.07 16.51 -5.38
C THR A 156 0.49 15.81 -4.11
N ILE A 157 0.53 14.48 -4.15
CA ILE A 157 1.01 13.64 -3.05
C ILE A 157 2.42 13.18 -3.39
N THR A 158 3.32 13.26 -2.42
CA THR A 158 4.61 12.58 -2.43
C THR A 158 4.68 11.60 -1.28
N ILE A 159 4.92 10.32 -1.55
CA ILE A 159 4.93 9.23 -0.55
C ILE A 159 6.30 8.58 -0.51
N THR A 160 6.92 8.51 0.67
CA THR A 160 8.06 7.64 0.93
C THR A 160 7.55 6.22 1.17
N LEU A 161 7.81 5.33 0.22
CA LEU A 161 7.36 3.94 0.28
C LEU A 161 8.12 3.20 1.38
N GLY A 162 7.39 2.42 2.19
CA GLY A 162 8.00 1.60 3.22
C GLY A 162 9.04 0.64 2.64
N SER A 163 10.21 0.60 3.25
CA SER A 163 11.34 -0.22 2.77
C SER A 163 11.03 -1.72 2.64
N TRP A 164 9.98 -2.21 3.30
CA TRP A 164 9.47 -3.58 3.16
C TRP A 164 8.96 -3.88 1.75
N LEU A 165 8.34 -2.91 1.07
CA LEU A 165 7.71 -3.10 -0.24
C LEU A 165 8.77 -3.23 -1.33
N THR A 166 9.81 -2.39 -1.27
CA THR A 166 10.94 -2.43 -2.19
C THR A 166 11.76 -3.70 -1.98
N ARG A 167 12.02 -4.07 -0.71
CA ARG A 167 12.61 -5.37 -0.37
C ARG A 167 11.80 -6.53 -0.92
N GLN A 168 10.48 -6.55 -0.75
CA GLN A 168 9.62 -7.61 -1.25
C GLN A 168 9.67 -7.72 -2.79
N ALA A 169 9.70 -6.58 -3.48
CA ALA A 169 9.75 -6.54 -4.94
C ALA A 169 11.06 -7.08 -5.50
N ILE A 170 12.19 -6.69 -4.91
CA ILE A 170 13.53 -7.16 -5.28
C ILE A 170 13.73 -8.63 -4.90
N ALA A 171 13.27 -9.02 -3.70
CA ALA A 171 13.38 -10.39 -3.18
C ALA A 171 12.72 -11.41 -4.07
N THR A 172 11.56 -11.07 -4.63
CA THR A 172 10.75 -12.05 -5.31
C THR A 172 9.95 -11.43 -6.46
N PRO A 173 10.63 -11.05 -7.56
CA PRO A 173 9.98 -10.43 -8.71
C PRO A 173 8.90 -11.33 -9.33
N LYS A 174 9.12 -12.66 -9.28
CA LYS A 174 8.16 -13.69 -9.73
C LYS A 174 6.90 -13.80 -8.85
N LYS A 175 6.89 -13.21 -7.65
CA LYS A 175 5.74 -13.20 -6.72
C LYS A 175 4.95 -11.89 -6.75
N ILE A 176 5.16 -11.07 -7.78
CA ILE A 176 4.33 -9.89 -8.03
C ILE A 176 3.05 -10.35 -8.75
N LEU A 177 1.91 -10.16 -8.09
CA LEU A 177 0.63 -10.52 -8.68
C LEU A 177 0.13 -9.39 -9.57
N THR A 178 -0.12 -9.67 -10.85
CA THR A 178 -0.81 -8.75 -11.75
C THR A 178 -2.31 -9.01 -11.67
N LEU A 179 -3.06 -8.02 -11.19
CA LEU A 179 -4.51 -8.11 -11.02
C LEU A 179 -5.22 -7.84 -12.34
N ARG A 180 -6.39 -8.46 -12.53
CA ARG A 180 -7.25 -8.17 -13.68
C ARG A 180 -7.87 -6.79 -13.53
N SER A 181 -8.26 -6.22 -14.66
CA SER A 181 -8.97 -4.93 -14.71
C SER A 181 -10.27 -4.94 -13.90
N ASP A 182 -10.95 -6.09 -13.82
CA ASP A 182 -12.19 -6.25 -13.04
C ASP A 182 -11.98 -6.18 -11.51
N TYR A 183 -10.75 -6.29 -11.01
CA TYR A 183 -10.47 -6.14 -9.58
C TYR A 183 -11.01 -4.81 -9.01
N LEU A 184 -10.88 -3.73 -9.78
CA LEU A 184 -11.33 -2.39 -9.38
C LEU A 184 -12.86 -2.27 -9.35
N THR A 185 -13.58 -3.16 -10.04
CA THR A 185 -15.05 -3.19 -10.02
C THR A 185 -15.61 -3.78 -8.73
N LEU A 186 -14.79 -4.53 -7.97
CA LEU A 186 -15.18 -5.10 -6.69
C LEU A 186 -15.37 -3.98 -5.67
N LYS A 187 -16.59 -3.84 -5.13
CA LYS A 187 -16.92 -2.73 -4.22
C LYS A 187 -16.66 -3.09 -2.77
N ARG A 188 -16.85 -4.37 -2.40
CA ARG A 188 -16.75 -4.83 -1.02
C ARG A 188 -15.32 -5.29 -0.72
N ALA A 189 -14.85 -4.95 0.48
CA ALA A 189 -13.53 -5.36 0.95
C ALA A 189 -13.35 -6.88 0.96
N LEU A 190 -14.39 -7.61 1.38
CA LEU A 190 -14.37 -9.07 1.40
C LEU A 190 -14.23 -9.67 0.00
N GLU A 191 -14.96 -9.14 -1.00
CA GLU A 191 -14.86 -9.59 -2.40
C GLU A 191 -13.44 -9.46 -2.92
N ARG A 192 -12.78 -8.33 -2.64
CA ARG A 192 -11.39 -8.10 -3.00
C ARG A 192 -10.46 -9.10 -2.32
N LYS A 193 -10.62 -9.34 -1.02
CA LYS A 193 -9.77 -10.30 -0.30
C LYS A 193 -9.95 -11.72 -0.81
N VAL A 194 -11.19 -12.11 -1.15
CA VAL A 194 -11.48 -13.40 -1.79
C VAL A 194 -10.80 -13.50 -3.16
N TYR A 195 -10.93 -12.47 -4.01
CA TYR A 195 -10.25 -12.42 -5.31
C TYR A 195 -8.72 -12.58 -5.16
N GLU A 196 -8.12 -11.82 -4.24
CA GLU A 196 -6.68 -11.87 -3.93
C GLU A 196 -6.23 -13.28 -3.51
N PHE A 197 -7.02 -13.95 -2.67
CA PHE A 197 -6.74 -15.32 -2.24
C PHE A 197 -6.79 -16.33 -3.39
N TYR A 198 -7.81 -16.25 -4.26
CA TYR A 198 -7.94 -17.12 -5.42
C TYR A 198 -6.82 -16.90 -6.45
N ARG A 199 -6.38 -15.65 -6.64
CA ARG A 199 -5.33 -15.32 -7.60
C ARG A 199 -3.92 -15.65 -7.15
N LYS A 200 -3.70 -15.74 -5.85
CA LYS A 200 -2.41 -16.13 -5.29
C LYS A 200 -2.10 -17.62 -5.54
N ARG A 201 -3.12 -18.49 -5.58
CA ARG A 201 -2.97 -19.92 -5.87
C ARG A 201 -2.41 -20.13 -7.27
#